data_AF-A0A183U4X2-F1
#
_entry.id   AF-A0A183U4X2-F1
#
_cell.length_a   1.000
_cell.length_b   1.000
_cell.length_c   1.000
_cell.angle_alpha   90.00
_cell.angle_beta   90.00
_cell.angle_gamma   90.00
#
_symmetry.space_group_name_H-M   'P 1'
#
loop_
_entity.id
_entity.type
_entity.pdbx_description
1 polymer ?
#
loop_
_entity_poly.entity_id
_entity_poly.type
_entity_poly.pdbx_seq_one_letter_code
_entity_poly.pdbx_strand_id
1 'polypeptide(L)'
;MEYESTPFLPPPFTPIYHLWMAVKYLRINRGCRPKHNSKSKTNLFDFTLKLFLNDDQVEKLHDFEEDCMEDLAREKEFKKNTSSEERIHRTAERTDQMIVRLNDLTAKGSMLKSNVRELDSRLEVIENRQVCFKYKSHLLALY
;
A
#
# COMPACT_ATOMS: atom_id res chain seq x y z
N MET A 1 -18.50 21.74 -22.24
CA MET A 1 -19.42 20.71 -22.73
C MET A 1 -20.73 21.28 -23.26
N GLU A 2 -21.49 22.09 -22.51
CA GLU A 2 -22.82 22.57 -22.96
C GLU A 2 -22.78 23.51 -24.19
N TYR A 3 -21.70 24.28 -24.37
CA TYR A 3 -21.51 25.17 -25.53
C TYR A 3 -20.87 24.49 -26.75
N GLU A 4 -20.19 23.36 -26.55
CA GLU A 4 -19.44 22.66 -27.61
C GLU A 4 -20.37 21.97 -28.63
N SER A 5 -21.63 21.73 -28.23
CA SER A 5 -22.68 21.13 -29.06
C SER A 5 -23.61 22.16 -29.71
N THR A 6 -23.44 23.45 -29.41
CA THR A 6 -24.30 24.49 -29.99
C THR A 6 -23.84 24.88 -31.40
N PRO A 7 -24.77 25.08 -32.35
CA PRO A 7 -24.41 25.55 -33.68
C PRO A 7 -23.79 26.94 -33.58
N PHE A 8 -22.71 27.19 -34.31
CA PHE A 8 -21.96 28.45 -34.32
C PHE A 8 -22.80 29.68 -34.76
N LEU A 9 -23.99 29.45 -35.36
CA LEU A 9 -24.88 30.51 -35.79
C LEU A 9 -25.75 31.03 -34.63
N PRO A 10 -26.00 32.35 -34.55
CA PRO A 10 -26.84 32.91 -33.51
C PRO A 10 -28.27 32.31 -33.58
N PRO A 11 -28.98 32.20 -32.44
CA PRO A 11 -30.28 31.54 -32.30
C PRO A 11 -31.31 31.76 -33.43
N PRO A 12 -31.47 32.97 -34.00
CA PRO A 12 -32.41 33.20 -35.11
C PRO A 12 -32.09 32.42 -36.40
N PHE A 13 -30.86 31.94 -36.60
CA PHE A 13 -30.44 31.25 -37.83
C PHE A 13 -30.17 29.75 -37.65
N THR A 14 -30.34 29.24 -36.42
CA THR A 14 -30.24 27.80 -36.09
C THR A 14 -31.15 26.91 -36.95
N PRO A 15 -32.41 27.26 -37.27
CA PRO A 15 -33.26 26.43 -38.11
C PRO A 15 -32.71 26.25 -39.53
N ILE A 16 -32.05 27.27 -40.09
CA ILE A 16 -31.45 27.25 -41.43
C ILE A 16 -30.29 26.26 -41.47
N TYR A 17 -29.47 26.23 -40.40
CA TYR A 17 -28.36 25.29 -40.26
C TYR A 17 -28.84 23.84 -40.23
N HIS A 18 -29.86 23.53 -39.41
CA HIS A 18 -30.43 22.18 -39.35
C HIS A 18 -31.16 21.79 -40.65
N LEU A 19 -31.83 22.74 -41.33
CA LEU A 19 -32.46 22.51 -42.63
C LEU A 19 -31.41 22.14 -43.71
N TRP A 20 -30.28 22.85 -43.75
CA TRP A 20 -29.18 22.54 -44.66
C TRP A 20 -28.59 21.14 -44.39
N MET A 21 -28.43 20.76 -43.12
CA MET A 21 -28.00 19.41 -42.73
C MET A 21 -29.00 18.32 -43.16
N ALA A 22 -30.31 18.56 -42.97
CA ALA A 22 -31.36 17.64 -43.41
C ALA A 22 -31.40 17.48 -44.93
N VAL A 23 -31.30 18.57 -45.69
CA VAL A 23 -31.22 18.54 -47.16
C VAL A 23 -29.97 17.81 -47.64
N LYS A 24 -28.82 18.01 -46.97
CA LYS A 24 -27.57 17.31 -47.27
C LYS A 24 -27.70 15.80 -47.01
N TYR A 25 -28.31 15.40 -45.90
CA TYR A 25 -28.59 14.01 -45.56
C TYR A 25 -29.50 13.34 -46.61
N LEU A 26 -30.59 14.02 -47.00
CA LEU A 26 -31.51 13.54 -48.03
C LEU A 26 -30.84 13.42 -49.43
N ARG A 27 -29.94 14.35 -49.80
CA ARG A 27 -29.16 14.25 -51.05
C ARG A 27 -28.19 13.07 -51.05
N ILE A 28 -27.54 12.81 -49.92
CA ILE A 28 -26.61 11.66 -49.76
C ILE A 28 -27.39 10.34 -49.84
N ASN A 29 -28.57 10.26 -49.21
CA ASN A 29 -29.38 9.04 -49.19
C ASN A 29 -30.08 8.74 -50.53
N ARG A 30 -30.26 9.74 -51.41
CA ARG A 30 -30.89 9.61 -52.73
C ARG A 30 -29.92 9.33 -53.89
N GLY A 31 -28.67 8.95 -53.60
CA GLY A 31 -27.74 8.41 -54.61
C GLY A 31 -27.01 9.42 -55.50
N CYS A 32 -27.24 10.74 -55.34
CA CYS A 32 -26.48 11.77 -56.04
C CYS A 32 -25.10 11.95 -55.39
N ARG A 33 -24.13 11.08 -55.71
CA ARG A 33 -22.72 11.27 -55.34
C ARG A 33 -22.12 12.47 -56.09
N PRO A 34 -21.44 13.40 -55.41
CA PRO A 34 -20.09 13.75 -55.76
C PRO A 34 -19.19 12.75 -55.04
N LYS A 35 -18.54 11.89 -55.83
CA LYS A 35 -17.44 11.04 -55.38
C LYS A 35 -16.24 11.97 -55.10
N HIS A 36 -16.27 12.67 -53.97
CA HIS A 36 -15.09 13.38 -53.48
C HIS A 36 -14.79 12.88 -52.07
N ASN A 37 -13.58 12.35 -51.91
CA ASN A 37 -12.97 11.89 -50.67
C ASN A 37 -13.12 12.94 -49.56
N SER A 38 -14.23 12.91 -48.84
CA SER A 38 -14.50 13.83 -47.73
C SER A 38 -14.75 13.01 -46.47
N LYS A 39 -13.68 12.36 -45.98
CA LYS A 39 -13.51 11.98 -44.57
C LYS A 39 -13.44 13.20 -43.63
N SER A 40 -14.07 14.32 -43.96
CA SER A 40 -13.74 15.64 -43.38
C SER A 40 -14.90 16.37 -42.71
N LYS A 41 -16.17 15.97 -42.89
CA LYS A 41 -17.29 16.86 -42.47
C LYS A 41 -18.36 16.26 -41.55
N THR A 42 -18.32 14.97 -41.23
CA THR A 42 -19.06 14.42 -40.07
C THR A 42 -18.33 14.69 -38.76
N ASN A 43 -17.04 15.01 -38.84
CA ASN A 43 -16.16 15.13 -37.69
C ASN A 43 -16.13 16.53 -37.07
N LEU A 44 -16.82 17.55 -37.61
CA LEU A 44 -16.71 18.93 -37.10
C LEU A 44 -17.14 19.08 -35.62
N PHE A 45 -18.07 18.25 -35.15
CA PHE A 45 -18.43 18.17 -33.73
C PHE A 45 -17.60 17.12 -32.96
N ASP A 46 -17.17 16.05 -33.62
CA ASP A 46 -16.27 15.05 -33.00
C ASP A 46 -14.85 15.60 -32.78
N PHE A 47 -14.41 16.59 -33.57
CA PHE A 47 -13.13 17.30 -33.42
C PHE A 47 -13.09 18.20 -32.18
N THR A 48 -14.24 18.61 -31.65
CA THR A 48 -14.31 19.41 -30.43
C THR A 48 -14.22 18.51 -29.19
N LEU A 49 -14.83 17.32 -29.24
CA LEU A 49 -14.84 16.38 -28.12
C LEU A 49 -13.61 15.47 -28.04
N LYS A 50 -12.88 15.27 -29.14
CA LYS A 50 -11.72 14.37 -29.20
C LYS A 50 -10.45 15.13 -29.59
N LEU A 51 -9.46 15.08 -28.69
CA LEU A 51 -8.13 15.61 -28.95
C LEU A 51 -7.40 14.67 -29.92
N PHE A 52 -6.93 15.21 -31.03
CA PHE A 52 -6.08 14.48 -31.98
C PHE A 52 -4.64 14.84 -31.67
N LEU A 53 -3.89 13.87 -31.15
CA LEU A 53 -2.48 13.97 -30.85
C LEU A 53 -1.70 13.18 -31.90
N ASN A 54 -0.54 13.70 -32.28
CA ASN A 54 0.42 12.92 -33.05
C ASN A 54 1.09 11.87 -32.14
N ASP A 55 1.68 10.83 -32.72
CA ASP A 55 2.32 9.73 -31.97
C ASP A 55 3.32 10.25 -30.92
N ASP A 56 4.19 11.21 -31.28
CA ASP A 56 5.15 11.83 -30.35
C ASP A 56 4.49 12.57 -29.17
N GLN A 57 3.27 13.10 -29.36
CA GLN A 57 2.55 13.80 -28.29
C GLN A 57 1.79 12.82 -27.39
N VAL A 58 1.38 11.68 -27.94
CA VAL A 58 0.79 10.58 -27.18
C VAL A 58 1.86 9.93 -26.30
N GLU A 59 3.05 9.68 -26.84
CA GLU A 59 4.19 9.16 -26.09
C GLU A 59 4.54 10.06 -24.90
N LYS A 60 4.73 11.37 -25.12
CA LYS A 60 4.97 12.34 -24.04
C LYS A 60 3.87 12.40 -22.99
N LEU A 61 2.61 12.18 -23.39
CA LEU A 61 1.48 12.18 -22.47
C LEU A 61 1.51 10.92 -21.60
N HIS A 62 1.87 9.77 -22.17
CA HIS A 62 2.04 8.52 -21.43
C HIS A 62 3.21 8.58 -20.46
N ASP A 63 4.36 9.12 -20.88
CA ASP A 63 5.51 9.32 -19.98
C ASP A 63 5.12 10.20 -18.78
N PHE A 64 4.41 11.30 -19.03
CA PHE A 64 3.91 12.17 -17.98
C PHE A 64 2.90 11.48 -17.05
N GLU A 65 1.99 10.67 -17.62
CA GLU A 65 1.02 9.90 -16.83
C GLU A 65 1.72 8.86 -15.95
N GLU A 66 2.74 8.18 -16.48
CA GLU A 66 3.55 7.21 -15.75
C GLU A 66 4.28 7.87 -14.57
N ASP A 67 4.98 8.99 -14.81
CA ASP A 67 5.64 9.77 -13.76
C ASP A 67 4.65 10.19 -12.66
N CYS A 68 3.49 10.72 -13.04
CA CYS A 68 2.46 11.15 -12.08
C CYS A 68 1.92 9.98 -11.25
N MET A 69 1.75 8.82 -11.88
CA MET A 69 1.26 7.62 -11.20
C MET A 69 2.29 7.04 -10.25
N GLU A 70 3.58 7.06 -10.61
CA GLU A 70 4.67 6.64 -9.74
C GLU A 70 4.75 7.52 -8.48
N ASP A 71 4.71 8.84 -8.67
CA ASP A 71 4.73 9.80 -7.56
C ASP A 71 3.54 9.61 -6.61
N LEU A 72 2.33 9.43 -7.16
CA LEU A 72 1.14 9.15 -6.38
C LEU A 72 1.26 7.84 -5.58
N ALA A 73 1.82 6.79 -6.18
CA ALA A 73 2.02 5.52 -5.50
C ALA A 73 3.01 5.66 -4.33
N ARG A 74 4.13 6.35 -4.56
CA ARG A 74 5.15 6.65 -3.56
C ARG A 74 4.58 7.46 -2.40
N GLU A 75 3.78 8.49 -2.69
CA GLU A 75 3.13 9.30 -1.65
C GLU A 75 2.16 8.48 -0.81
N LYS A 76 1.34 7.62 -1.45
CA LYS A 76 0.43 6.71 -0.74
C LYS A 76 1.17 5.75 0.18
N GLU A 77 2.27 5.17 -0.28
CA GLU A 77 3.10 4.29 0.54
C GLU A 77 3.74 5.03 1.71
N PHE A 78 4.29 6.22 1.46
CA PHE A 78 4.86 7.06 2.51
C PHE A 78 3.81 7.44 3.56
N LYS A 79 2.62 7.85 3.14
CA LYS A 79 1.51 8.19 4.05
C LYS A 79 1.07 6.99 4.88
N LYS A 80 0.99 5.80 4.29
CA LYS A 80 0.73 4.56 5.02
C LYS A 80 1.84 4.28 6.05
N ASN A 81 3.10 4.39 5.66
CA ASN A 81 4.25 4.09 6.50
C ASN A 81 4.49 5.09 7.64
N THR A 82 4.08 6.34 7.45
CA THR A 82 4.19 7.42 8.46
C THR A 82 2.99 7.54 9.37
N SER A 83 1.86 6.90 9.02
CA SER A 83 0.65 6.91 9.85
C SER A 83 0.96 6.45 11.28
N SER A 84 0.37 7.15 12.25
CA SER A 84 0.51 6.80 13.67
C SER A 84 0.10 5.36 13.94
N GLU A 85 -0.90 4.86 13.22
CA GLU A 85 -1.42 3.50 13.32
C GLU A 85 -0.38 2.43 12.94
N GLU A 86 0.35 2.63 11.84
CA GLU A 86 1.41 1.71 11.40
C GLU A 86 2.59 1.72 12.38
N ARG A 87 2.93 2.90 12.93
CA ARG A 87 3.95 3.02 13.99
C ARG A 87 3.54 2.30 15.27
N ILE A 88 2.28 2.42 15.66
CA ILE A 88 1.70 1.72 16.82
C ILE A 88 1.72 0.21 16.56
N HIS A 89 1.26 -0.24 15.39
CA HIS A 89 1.25 -1.65 15.01
C HIS A 89 2.66 -2.28 15.06
N ARG A 90 3.64 -1.64 14.42
CA ARG A 90 5.04 -2.10 14.43
C ARG A 90 5.66 -2.12 15.83
N THR A 91 5.21 -1.25 16.72
CA THR A 91 5.69 -1.21 18.11
C THR A 91 5.01 -2.31 18.93
N ALA A 92 3.71 -2.53 18.72
CA ALA A 92 2.96 -3.61 19.35
C ALA A 92 3.54 -4.98 18.97
N GLU A 93 3.76 -5.23 17.67
CA GLU A 93 4.33 -6.50 17.20
C GLU A 93 5.71 -6.78 17.82
N ARG A 94 6.58 -5.75 17.88
CA ARG A 94 7.89 -5.89 18.54
C ARG A 94 7.76 -6.12 20.05
N THR A 95 6.80 -5.47 20.69
CA THR A 95 6.53 -5.64 22.12
C THR A 95 6.05 -7.05 22.42
N ASP A 96 5.15 -7.61 21.59
CA ASP A 96 4.69 -8.99 21.72
C ASP A 96 5.84 -9.99 21.57
N GLN A 97 6.73 -9.78 20.60
CA GLN A 97 7.95 -10.60 20.45
C GLN A 97 8.85 -10.51 21.69
N MET A 98 9.01 -9.33 22.28
CA MET A 98 9.77 -9.16 23.52
C MET A 98 9.11 -9.87 24.70
N ILE A 99 7.79 -9.78 24.84
CA ILE A 99 7.03 -10.46 25.91
C ILE A 99 7.23 -11.97 25.84
N VAL A 100 7.15 -12.57 24.65
CA VAL A 100 7.39 -14.01 24.47
C VAL A 100 8.81 -14.39 24.95
N ARG A 101 9.82 -13.62 24.57
CA ARG A 101 11.21 -13.89 25.02
C ARG A 101 11.40 -13.65 26.52
N LEU A 102 10.75 -12.64 27.10
CA LEU A 102 10.79 -12.40 28.55
C LEU A 102 10.13 -13.53 29.34
N ASN A 103 9.04 -14.11 28.82
CA ASN A 103 8.40 -15.27 29.45
C ASN A 103 9.33 -16.49 29.43
N ASP A 104 10.02 -16.76 28.33
CA ASP A 104 11.03 -17.83 28.25
C ASP A 104 12.20 -17.59 29.22
N LEU A 105 12.71 -16.37 29.29
CA LEU A 105 13.75 -15.99 30.26
C LEU A 105 13.27 -16.14 31.71
N THR A 106 12.02 -15.78 32.00
CA THR A 106 11.43 -15.90 33.33
C THR A 106 11.29 -17.37 33.73
N ALA A 107 10.86 -18.24 32.81
CA ALA A 107 10.78 -19.68 33.04
C ALA A 107 12.17 -20.28 33.32
N LYS A 108 13.17 -19.94 32.50
CA LYS A 108 14.57 -20.35 32.70
C LYS A 108 15.15 -19.85 34.02
N GLY A 109 14.86 -18.60 34.39
CA GLY A 109 15.28 -18.01 35.65
C GLY A 109 14.67 -18.71 36.87
N SER A 110 13.38 -19.06 36.79
CA SER A 110 12.70 -19.84 37.83
C SER A 110 13.34 -21.22 38.01
N MET A 111 13.62 -21.92 36.90
CA MET A 111 14.31 -23.21 36.92
C MET A 111 15.70 -23.10 37.57
N LEU A 112 16.50 -22.11 37.16
CA LEU A 112 17.82 -21.88 37.72
C LEU A 112 17.75 -21.61 39.23
N LYS A 113 16.77 -20.81 39.67
CA LYS A 113 16.56 -20.52 41.10
C LYS A 113 16.23 -21.79 41.90
N SER A 114 15.43 -22.70 41.35
CA SER A 114 15.15 -24.00 41.97
C SER A 114 16.41 -24.86 42.05
N ASN A 115 17.19 -24.93 40.98
CA ASN A 115 18.46 -25.67 40.97
C ASN A 115 19.45 -25.14 42.01
N VAL A 116 19.57 -23.81 42.15
CA VAL A 116 20.44 -23.20 43.16
C VAL A 116 19.97 -23.55 44.58
N ARG A 117 18.66 -23.51 44.86
CA ARG A 117 18.12 -23.93 46.16
C ARG A 117 18.38 -25.39 46.47
N GLU A 118 18.27 -26.26 45.46
CA GLU A 118 18.58 -27.68 45.63
C GLU A 118 20.07 -27.89 45.94
N LEU A 119 20.96 -27.20 45.21
CA LEU A 119 22.40 -27.24 45.48
C LEU A 119 22.74 -26.73 46.88
N ASP A 120 22.12 -25.65 47.33
CA ASP A 120 22.29 -25.07 48.66
C ASP A 120 21.87 -26.06 49.76
N SER A 121 20.69 -26.68 49.62
CA SER A 121 20.23 -27.74 50.53
C SER A 121 21.20 -28.93 50.58
N ARG A 122 21.73 -29.36 49.43
CA ARG A 122 22.70 -30.45 49.38
C ARG A 122 24.02 -30.08 50.05
N LEU A 123 24.48 -28.84 49.92
CA LEU A 123 25.66 -28.34 50.61
C LEU A 123 25.46 -28.32 52.12
N GLU A 124 24.31 -27.85 52.61
CA GLU A 124 23.98 -27.86 54.04
C GLU A 124 24.03 -29.28 54.63
N VAL A 125 23.52 -30.28 53.90
CA VAL A 125 23.61 -31.69 54.31
C VAL A 125 25.06 -32.18 54.38
N ILE A 126 25.90 -31.79 53.41
CA ILE A 126 27.31 -32.18 53.39
C ILE A 126 28.08 -31.53 54.54
N GLU A 127 27.87 -30.23 54.79
CA GLU A 127 28.49 -29.49 55.89
C GLU A 127 28.14 -30.13 57.24
N ASN A 128 26.86 -30.40 57.49
CA ASN A 128 26.39 -31.07 58.70
C ASN A 128 27.03 -32.45 58.89
N ARG A 129 27.18 -33.23 57.81
CA ARG A 129 27.87 -34.53 57.85
C ARG A 129 29.35 -34.39 58.19
N GLN A 130 30.04 -33.41 57.60
CA GLN A 130 31.46 -33.17 57.89
C GLN A 130 31.69 -32.76 59.35
N VAL A 131 30.85 -31.85 59.89
CA VAL A 131 30.90 -31.45 61.30
C VAL A 131 30.74 -32.67 62.20
N CYS A 132 29.71 -33.50 61.97
CA CYS A 132 29.49 -34.73 62.74
C CYS A 132 30.68 -35.70 62.66
N PHE A 133 31.26 -35.89 61.47
CA PHE A 133 32.43 -36.75 61.28
C PHE A 133 33.65 -36.25 62.06
N LYS A 134 33.86 -34.92 62.08
CA LYS A 134 34.95 -34.27 62.81
C LYS A 134 34.80 -34.41 64.32
N TYR A 135 33.58 -34.21 64.85
CA TYR A 135 33.26 -34.46 66.26
C TYR A 135 33.49 -35.92 66.66
N LYS A 136 33.01 -36.86 65.84
CA LYS A 136 33.16 -38.30 66.10
C LYS A 136 34.62 -38.74 66.06
N SER A 137 35.41 -38.20 65.14
CA SER A 137 36.86 -38.46 65.05
C SER A 137 37.62 -37.89 66.24
N HIS A 138 37.27 -36.68 66.71
CA HIS A 138 37.85 -36.09 67.92
C HIS A 138 37.54 -36.90 69.19
N LEU A 139 36.30 -37.39 69.32
CA LEU A 139 35.88 -38.26 70.43
C LEU A 139 36.65 -39.58 70.45
N LEU A 140 36.88 -40.19 69.28
CA LEU A 140 37.65 -41.42 69.15
C LEU A 140 39.15 -41.24 69.43
N ALA A 141 39.70 -40.03 69.26
CA ALA A 141 41.10 -39.73 69.55
C ALA A 141 41.37 -39.43 71.04
N LEU A 142 40.31 -39.22 71.84
CA LEU A 142 40.38 -38.94 73.28
C LEU A 142 40.18 -40.20 74.15
N TYR A 143 39.88 -41.35 73.53
CA TYR A 143 39.78 -42.67 74.15
C TYR A 143 40.96 -43.55 73.71
#